data_AF-A0A1Y0MPL0-F1
#
_entry.id   AF-A0A1Y0MPL0-F1
#
_cell.length_a   1.000
_cell.length_b   1.000
_cell.length_c   1.000
_cell.angle_alpha   90.00
_cell.angle_beta   90.00
_cell.angle_gamma   90.00
#
_symmetry.space_group_name_H-M   'P 1'
#
loop_
_entity.id
_entity.type
_entity.pdbx_description
1 polymer ?
#
loop_
_entity_poly.entity_id
_entity_poly.type
_entity_poly.pdbx_seq_one_letter_code
_entity_poly.pdbx_strand_id
1 'polypeptide(L)'
;MKKLFLLTLTIGLLWSCKSDDTEALPGEVNLIFKNQVAGSDLILDSQNYVNASSEVYRVSELKYIISNIVLIGANGQEYTVPQNESYFVINQADNASKNVTLANVDGRKYTKIRFGFGVDQSNYPLNGINNFIPTAEETDMLWAWSAGYKFIKFEGDYDAGTTKNAPFLIHVGSHGTTLDNYKTIELDLSEDITVNDNTLNINLIFDVARIFDAGLQSFSLQEKDDIQVDPVYAPIIASNIATAFSVE
;
A
#
# COMPACT_ATOMS: atom_id res chain seq x y z
N MET A 1 57.15 58.83 34.94
CA MET A 1 56.84 58.24 33.62
C MET A 1 56.29 56.84 33.84
N LYS A 2 54.98 56.64 33.84
CA LYS A 2 54.35 55.31 33.93
C LYS A 2 53.32 55.21 32.79
N LYS A 3 53.53 54.24 31.91
CA LYS A 3 52.81 54.06 30.64
C LYS A 3 51.41 53.52 30.91
N LEU A 4 50.39 54.18 30.35
CA LEU A 4 48.99 53.78 30.33
C LEU A 4 48.80 52.79 29.16
N PHE A 5 48.41 51.55 29.44
CA PHE A 5 48.08 50.57 28.41
C PHE A 5 46.55 50.54 28.26
N LEU A 6 46.06 51.06 27.14
CA LEU A 6 44.64 51.07 26.79
C LEU A 6 44.34 49.75 26.06
N LEU A 7 43.60 48.85 26.70
CA LEU A 7 43.15 47.58 26.11
C LEU A 7 41.76 47.80 25.50
N THR A 8 41.70 48.01 24.20
CA THR A 8 40.45 48.11 23.43
C THR A 8 39.83 46.72 23.27
N LEU A 9 38.73 46.48 23.97
CA LEU A 9 37.91 45.28 23.85
C LEU A 9 37.00 45.40 22.62
N THR A 10 37.39 44.78 21.52
CA THR A 10 36.55 44.63 20.31
C THR A 10 35.43 43.64 20.60
N ILE A 11 34.23 44.16 20.85
CA ILE A 11 32.98 43.39 20.89
C ILE A 11 32.69 42.92 19.46
N GLY A 12 32.93 41.64 19.21
CA GLY A 12 32.47 40.96 18.01
C GLY A 12 30.95 40.79 18.10
N LEU A 13 30.21 41.58 17.32
CA LEU A 13 28.80 41.35 17.06
C LEU A 13 28.69 40.03 16.29
N LEU A 14 28.37 38.95 17.01
CA LEU A 14 27.88 37.73 16.40
C LEU A 14 26.53 38.06 15.75
N TRP A 15 26.57 38.34 14.45
CA TRP A 15 25.40 38.27 13.59
C TRP A 15 24.90 36.83 13.63
N SER A 16 23.93 36.58 14.51
CA SER A 16 23.04 35.43 14.38
C SER A 16 22.23 35.66 13.11
N CYS A 17 22.71 35.11 11.99
CA CYS A 17 21.84 34.81 10.86
C CYS A 17 20.69 33.95 11.40
N LYS A 18 19.54 34.57 11.67
CA LYS A 18 18.28 33.85 11.57
C LYS A 18 18.19 33.44 10.11
N SER A 19 18.33 32.15 9.82
CA SER A 19 17.75 31.63 8.59
C SER A 19 16.26 31.95 8.69
N ASP A 20 15.75 32.73 7.73
CA ASP A 20 14.32 32.76 7.45
C ASP A 20 13.97 31.40 6.84
N ASP A 21 13.98 30.36 7.68
CA ASP A 21 13.36 29.08 7.36
C ASP A 21 11.87 29.31 7.50
N THR A 22 11.23 29.81 6.43
CA THR A 22 9.79 29.65 6.29
C THR A 22 9.51 28.16 6.32
N GLU A 23 9.03 27.66 7.47
CA GLU A 23 8.64 26.27 7.59
C GLU A 23 7.55 25.97 6.57
N ALA A 24 7.74 24.88 5.81
CA ALA A 24 6.74 24.43 4.85
C ALA A 24 5.47 24.03 5.59
N LEU A 25 4.33 24.46 5.06
CA LEU A 25 3.03 24.24 5.68
C LEU A 25 2.52 22.82 5.36
N PRO A 26 1.75 22.19 6.28
CA PRO A 26 1.10 20.93 5.97
C PRO A 26 0.20 21.04 4.73
N GLY A 27 0.00 19.92 4.04
CA GLY A 27 -0.85 19.84 2.85
C GLY A 27 -1.59 18.51 2.75
N GLU A 28 -2.08 18.22 1.55
CA GLU A 28 -2.85 17.02 1.24
C GLU A 28 -2.14 16.17 0.18
N VAL A 29 -2.11 14.85 0.38
CA VAL A 29 -1.58 13.91 -0.61
C VAL A 29 -2.65 12.87 -0.91
N ASN A 30 -3.06 12.78 -2.17
CA ASN A 30 -3.98 11.77 -2.66
C ASN A 30 -3.21 10.60 -3.25
N LEU A 31 -3.50 9.38 -2.78
CA LEU A 31 -3.01 8.14 -3.33
C LEU A 31 -4.07 7.59 -4.29
N ILE A 32 -3.71 7.44 -5.56
CA ILE A 32 -4.64 7.03 -6.62
C ILE A 32 -4.23 5.63 -7.09
N PHE A 33 -5.05 4.63 -6.80
CA PHE A 33 -4.78 3.24 -7.12
C PHE A 33 -5.37 2.84 -8.49
N LYS A 34 -4.52 2.40 -9.40
CA LYS A 34 -4.86 1.85 -10.71
C LYS A 34 -4.59 0.35 -10.71
N ASN A 35 -5.66 -0.45 -10.73
CA ASN A 35 -5.54 -1.90 -10.86
C ASN A 35 -5.45 -2.27 -12.34
N GLN A 36 -4.40 -2.98 -12.72
CA GLN A 36 -4.10 -3.34 -14.09
C GLN A 36 -3.78 -4.83 -14.20
N VAL A 37 -3.82 -5.35 -15.42
CA VAL A 37 -3.30 -6.66 -15.78
C VAL A 37 -2.32 -6.44 -16.92
N ALA A 38 -1.02 -6.65 -16.64
CA ALA A 38 0.05 -6.49 -17.62
C ALA A 38 -0.01 -5.13 -18.38
N GLY A 39 -0.24 -4.04 -17.63
CA GLY A 39 -0.29 -2.67 -18.15
C GLY A 39 -1.62 -2.23 -18.79
N SER A 40 -2.63 -3.11 -18.85
CA SER A 40 -3.99 -2.73 -19.28
C SER A 40 -4.91 -2.61 -18.07
N ASP A 41 -5.83 -1.65 -18.07
CA ASP A 41 -6.80 -1.49 -16.97
C ASP A 41 -7.60 -2.78 -16.73
N LEU A 42 -7.78 -3.12 -15.45
CA LEU A 42 -8.61 -4.25 -15.06
C LEU A 42 -10.09 -3.92 -15.26
N ILE A 43 -10.81 -4.78 -15.97
CA ILE A 43 -12.24 -4.71 -16.22
C ILE A 43 -12.88 -5.98 -15.67
N LEU A 44 -13.81 -5.82 -14.73
CA LEU A 44 -14.53 -6.93 -14.13
C LEU A 44 -15.50 -7.58 -15.14
N ASP A 45 -15.75 -8.87 -14.98
CA ASP A 45 -16.78 -9.70 -15.62
C ASP A 45 -16.82 -9.78 -17.16
N SER A 46 -16.04 -8.97 -17.87
CA SER A 46 -16.19 -8.79 -19.32
C SER A 46 -14.91 -8.96 -20.12
N GLN A 47 -13.74 -8.93 -19.47
CA GLN A 47 -12.45 -9.10 -20.12
C GLN A 47 -11.80 -10.41 -19.71
N ASN A 48 -11.29 -11.13 -20.70
CA ASN A 48 -10.44 -12.29 -20.49
C ASN A 48 -8.98 -11.85 -20.43
N TYR A 49 -8.28 -12.40 -19.45
CA TYR A 49 -6.85 -12.23 -19.23
C TYR A 49 -6.16 -13.58 -19.37
N VAL A 50 -4.83 -13.57 -19.50
CA VAL A 50 -4.03 -14.79 -19.57
C VAL A 50 -2.93 -14.68 -18.52
N ASN A 51 -2.85 -15.65 -17.61
CA ASN A 51 -1.79 -15.67 -16.61
C ASN A 51 -0.51 -16.33 -17.16
N ALA A 52 0.56 -16.33 -16.37
CA ALA A 52 1.86 -16.90 -16.76
C ALA A 52 1.80 -18.41 -17.09
N SER A 53 0.80 -19.12 -16.54
CA SER A 53 0.55 -20.55 -16.79
C SER A 53 -0.29 -20.80 -18.05
N SER A 54 -0.54 -19.78 -18.87
CA SER A 54 -1.38 -19.83 -20.08
C SER A 54 -2.85 -20.19 -19.79
N GLU A 55 -3.32 -19.95 -18.57
CA GLU A 55 -4.72 -20.11 -18.20
C GLU A 55 -5.47 -18.82 -18.54
N VAL A 56 -6.61 -18.96 -19.21
CA VAL A 56 -7.48 -17.83 -19.49
C VAL A 56 -8.36 -17.61 -18.27
N TYR A 57 -8.35 -16.42 -17.70
CA TYR A 57 -9.16 -16.11 -16.53
C TYR A 57 -9.90 -14.79 -16.69
N ARG A 58 -10.99 -14.67 -15.96
CA ARG A 58 -11.80 -13.46 -15.85
C ARG A 58 -11.95 -13.11 -14.39
N VAL A 59 -11.93 -11.83 -14.07
CA VAL A 59 -12.02 -11.34 -12.70
C VAL A 59 -13.43 -10.86 -12.43
N SER A 60 -14.10 -11.42 -11.43
CA SER A 60 -15.42 -10.95 -10.98
C SER A 60 -15.30 -10.03 -9.76
N GLU A 61 -14.28 -10.23 -8.92
CA GLU A 61 -14.06 -9.43 -7.71
C GLU A 61 -12.57 -9.16 -7.53
N LEU A 62 -12.22 -7.91 -7.22
CA LEU A 62 -10.90 -7.54 -6.68
C LEU A 62 -11.05 -6.50 -5.57
N LYS A 63 -10.68 -6.89 -4.36
CA LYS A 63 -10.54 -6.01 -3.20
C LYS A 63 -9.26 -6.30 -2.44
N TYR A 64 -8.62 -5.30 -1.87
CA TYR A 64 -7.48 -5.50 -0.99
C TYR A 64 -7.34 -4.41 0.07
N ILE A 65 -6.67 -4.76 1.17
CA ILE A 65 -6.40 -3.83 2.28
C ILE A 65 -5.01 -3.24 2.09
N ILE A 66 -4.91 -1.92 2.15
CA ILE A 66 -3.64 -1.24 2.46
C ILE A 66 -3.70 -0.61 3.84
N SER A 67 -2.55 -0.57 4.51
CA SER A 67 -2.42 -0.08 5.87
C SER A 67 -1.12 0.68 6.14
N ASN A 68 -0.94 1.25 7.34
CA ASN A 68 0.33 1.74 7.88
C ASN A 68 1.15 2.59 6.89
N ILE A 69 0.53 3.63 6.34
CA ILE A 69 1.10 4.49 5.30
C ILE A 69 2.12 5.44 5.90
N VAL A 70 3.27 5.52 5.25
CA VAL A 70 4.40 6.37 5.61
C VAL A 70 4.93 7.05 4.35
N LEU A 71 5.12 8.36 4.41
CA LEU A 71 5.87 9.12 3.40
C LEU A 71 7.29 9.36 3.91
N ILE A 72 8.29 9.12 3.07
CA ILE A 72 9.71 9.18 3.46
C ILE A 72 10.41 10.31 2.70
N GLY A 73 11.02 11.23 3.46
CA GLY A 73 11.75 12.38 2.96
C GLY A 73 13.13 12.03 2.40
N ALA A 74 13.70 12.95 1.62
CA ALA A 74 15.02 12.77 1.00
C ALA A 74 16.17 12.55 2.01
N ASN A 75 15.99 13.00 3.25
CA ASN A 75 16.92 12.82 4.36
C ASN A 75 16.60 11.59 5.25
N GLY A 76 15.64 10.75 4.84
CA GLY A 76 15.16 9.59 5.59
C GLY A 76 14.17 9.92 6.71
N GLN A 77 13.74 11.18 6.87
CA GLN A 77 12.68 11.52 7.83
C GLN A 77 11.34 10.94 7.38
N GLU A 78 10.66 10.26 8.29
CA GLU A 78 9.36 9.65 8.03
C GLU A 78 8.23 10.55 8.51
N TYR A 79 7.17 10.65 7.70
CA TYR A 79 5.84 11.10 8.12
C TYR A 79 4.94 9.87 8.18
N THR A 80 4.53 9.47 9.38
CA THR A 80 3.64 8.32 9.59
C THR A 80 2.21 8.82 9.72
N VAL A 81 1.32 8.33 8.84
CA VAL A 81 -0.11 8.64 8.92
C VAL A 81 -0.68 8.09 10.24
N PRO A 82 -1.53 8.84 10.98
CA PRO A 82 -2.14 8.36 12.20
C PRO A 82 -2.82 6.99 12.01
N GLN A 83 -2.60 6.06 12.94
CA GLN A 83 -2.99 4.66 12.79
C GLN A 83 -4.50 4.48 12.53
N ASN A 84 -5.35 5.27 13.18
CA ASN A 84 -6.81 5.26 13.01
C ASN A 84 -7.30 5.81 11.66
N GLU A 85 -6.40 6.41 10.88
CA GLU A 85 -6.65 7.04 9.56
C GLU A 85 -5.81 6.35 8.47
N SER A 86 -5.18 5.23 8.78
CA SER A 86 -4.17 4.61 7.93
C SER A 86 -4.56 3.21 7.47
N TYR A 87 -5.85 2.86 7.40
CA TYR A 87 -6.34 1.57 6.90
C TYR A 87 -7.46 1.79 5.91
N PHE A 88 -7.34 1.17 4.72
CA PHE A 88 -8.26 1.38 3.61
C PHE A 88 -8.50 0.06 2.88
N VAL A 89 -9.72 -0.11 2.36
CA VAL A 89 -10.04 -1.17 1.39
C VAL A 89 -10.06 -0.52 0.01
N ILE A 90 -9.20 -0.97 -0.90
CA ILE A 90 -9.32 -0.65 -2.32
C ILE A 90 -10.23 -1.70 -2.94
N ASN A 91 -11.28 -1.25 -3.60
CA ASN A 91 -12.26 -2.08 -4.28
C ASN A 91 -12.34 -1.68 -5.75
N GLN A 92 -12.06 -2.60 -6.67
CA GLN A 92 -12.08 -2.30 -8.10
C GLN A 92 -13.44 -1.80 -8.58
N ALA A 93 -14.53 -2.29 -7.98
CA ALA A 93 -15.90 -1.91 -8.31
C ALA A 93 -16.31 -0.53 -7.75
N ASP A 94 -15.54 0.04 -6.83
CA ASP A 94 -15.82 1.36 -6.24
C ASP A 94 -14.70 2.37 -6.55
N ASN A 95 -15.01 3.33 -7.42
CA ASN A 95 -14.08 4.38 -7.80
C ASN A 95 -13.66 5.29 -6.64
N ALA A 96 -14.53 5.50 -5.64
CA ALA A 96 -14.18 6.31 -4.48
C ALA A 96 -13.09 5.63 -3.65
N SER A 97 -13.22 4.32 -3.42
CA SER A 97 -12.24 3.52 -2.66
C SER A 97 -10.82 3.56 -3.24
N LYS A 98 -10.68 3.75 -4.57
CA LYS A 98 -9.38 3.83 -5.27
C LYS A 98 -8.65 5.17 -5.07
N ASN A 99 -9.26 6.14 -4.39
CA ASN A 99 -8.68 7.44 -4.08
C ASN A 99 -8.61 7.62 -2.57
N VAL A 100 -7.40 7.56 -2.01
CA VAL A 100 -7.14 7.71 -0.57
C VAL A 100 -6.54 9.08 -0.30
N THR A 101 -7.21 9.90 0.50
CA THR A 101 -6.74 11.24 0.86
C THR A 101 -6.01 11.22 2.19
N LEU A 102 -4.75 11.65 2.19
CA LEU A 102 -3.95 11.88 3.39
C LEU A 102 -3.97 13.37 3.71
N ALA A 103 -4.71 13.75 4.75
CA ALA A 103 -4.76 15.12 5.22
C ALA A 103 -3.58 15.46 6.15
N ASN A 104 -3.27 16.76 6.26
CA ASN A 104 -2.27 17.30 7.18
C ASN A 104 -0.87 16.66 7.06
N VAL A 105 -0.47 16.28 5.85
CA VAL A 105 0.87 15.74 5.58
C VAL A 105 1.90 16.83 5.86
N ASP A 106 2.92 16.53 6.67
CA ASP A 106 3.94 17.51 7.04
C ASP A 106 4.58 18.15 5.80
N GLY A 107 4.72 19.48 5.83
CA GLY A 107 5.36 20.23 4.75
C GLY A 107 6.84 19.88 4.63
N ARG A 108 7.20 19.16 3.56
CA ARG A 108 8.58 18.81 3.19
C ARG A 108 8.60 18.15 1.81
N LYS A 109 9.82 17.84 1.36
CA LYS A 109 10.06 17.02 0.18
C LYS A 109 10.05 15.52 0.52
N TYR A 110 9.27 14.73 -0.22
CA TYR A 110 9.19 13.28 -0.12
C TYR A 110 9.72 12.60 -1.38
N THR A 111 10.40 11.47 -1.20
CA THR A 111 11.04 10.70 -2.27
C THR A 111 10.54 9.26 -2.33
N LYS A 112 9.88 8.79 -1.26
CA LYS A 112 9.30 7.44 -1.22
C LYS A 112 7.96 7.41 -0.50
N ILE A 113 7.20 6.36 -0.78
CA ILE A 113 6.04 5.94 -0.01
C ILE A 113 6.25 4.51 0.48
N ARG A 114 5.80 4.23 1.70
CA ARG A 114 5.77 2.88 2.28
C ARG A 114 4.39 2.61 2.84
N PHE A 115 3.86 1.41 2.63
CA PHE A 115 2.57 0.99 3.16
C PHE A 115 2.56 -0.52 3.39
N GLY A 116 1.61 -0.97 4.19
CA GLY A 116 1.28 -2.37 4.40
C GLY A 116 0.29 -2.88 3.37
N PHE A 117 0.44 -4.13 2.95
CA PHE A 117 -0.62 -4.93 2.36
C PHE A 117 -1.17 -5.87 3.44
N GLY A 118 -2.46 -5.71 3.77
CA GLY A 118 -3.12 -6.41 4.87
C GLY A 118 -3.06 -5.68 6.21
N VAL A 119 -3.27 -6.43 7.30
CA VAL A 119 -3.25 -5.93 8.68
C VAL A 119 -2.13 -6.62 9.46
N ASP A 120 -1.25 -5.83 10.08
CA ASP A 120 -0.09 -6.31 10.80
C ASP A 120 -0.46 -6.95 12.16
N GLN A 121 0.47 -7.74 12.71
CA GLN A 121 0.24 -8.53 13.94
C GLN A 121 -0.09 -7.69 15.18
N SER A 122 0.23 -6.39 15.23
CA SER A 122 -0.14 -5.56 16.39
C SER A 122 -1.64 -5.31 16.49
N ASN A 123 -2.35 -5.35 15.35
CA ASN A 123 -3.79 -5.13 15.25
C ASN A 123 -4.58 -6.37 14.78
N TYR A 124 -3.91 -7.43 14.37
CA TYR A 124 -4.55 -8.69 14.01
C TYR A 124 -5.01 -9.47 15.29
N PRO A 125 -6.12 -10.25 15.25
CA PRO A 125 -7.07 -10.37 14.15
C PRO A 125 -8.06 -9.21 14.05
N LEU A 126 -8.46 -8.55 15.14
CA LEU A 126 -9.46 -7.46 15.17
C LEU A 126 -9.22 -6.50 16.36
N ASN A 127 -7.99 -6.05 16.56
CA ASN A 127 -7.58 -5.18 17.66
C ASN A 127 -7.29 -3.75 17.18
N GLY A 128 -7.50 -2.75 18.04
CA GLY A 128 -6.89 -1.42 17.92
C GLY A 128 -7.41 -0.47 16.82
N ILE A 129 -8.12 -0.98 15.80
CA ILE A 129 -8.56 -0.20 14.64
C ILE A 129 -10.10 -0.19 14.53
N ASN A 130 -10.76 0.24 15.60
CA ASN A 130 -12.24 0.17 15.71
C ASN A 130 -12.98 0.91 14.59
N ASN A 131 -12.37 1.94 13.99
CA ASN A 131 -12.97 2.67 12.88
C ASN A 131 -12.90 1.92 11.54
N PHE A 132 -11.96 0.98 11.38
CA PHE A 132 -11.79 0.21 10.15
C PHE A 132 -12.59 -1.08 10.12
N ILE A 133 -12.85 -1.70 11.28
CA ILE A 133 -13.65 -2.94 11.36
C ILE A 133 -15.01 -2.80 10.66
N PRO A 134 -15.81 -1.73 10.87
CA PRO A 134 -17.06 -1.53 10.14
C PRO A 134 -16.89 -1.47 8.62
N THR A 135 -15.85 -0.77 8.14
CA THR A 135 -15.52 -0.71 6.71
C THR A 135 -15.16 -2.08 6.17
N ALA A 136 -14.34 -2.86 6.89
CA ALA A 136 -13.97 -4.21 6.50
C ALA A 136 -15.18 -5.16 6.51
N GLU A 137 -16.12 -4.99 7.44
CA GLU A 137 -17.36 -5.76 7.48
C GLU A 137 -18.27 -5.41 6.28
N GLU A 138 -18.53 -4.13 6.04
CA GLU A 138 -19.37 -3.64 4.93
C GLU A 138 -18.84 -4.04 3.55
N THR A 139 -17.52 -4.16 3.43
CA THR A 139 -16.85 -4.55 2.17
C THR A 139 -16.59 -6.05 2.03
N ASP A 140 -17.06 -6.87 2.98
CA ASP A 140 -16.84 -8.33 3.05
C ASP A 140 -15.34 -8.72 3.07
N MET A 141 -14.55 -7.94 3.79
CA MET A 141 -13.12 -8.17 4.03
C MET A 141 -12.86 -8.80 5.41
N LEU A 142 -13.90 -9.16 6.17
CA LEU A 142 -13.77 -10.00 7.37
C LEU A 142 -14.03 -11.48 7.04
N TRP A 143 -13.39 -12.38 7.77
CA TRP A 143 -13.71 -13.82 7.66
C TRP A 143 -15.05 -14.13 8.34
N ALA A 144 -15.92 -14.90 7.66
CA ALA A 144 -17.21 -15.31 8.22
C ALA A 144 -17.07 -16.45 9.26
N TRP A 145 -15.96 -17.19 9.23
CA TRP A 145 -15.76 -18.42 10.00
C TRP A 145 -14.63 -18.32 11.04
N SER A 146 -13.93 -17.19 11.11
CA SER A 146 -12.92 -16.89 12.13
C SER A 146 -12.81 -15.39 12.35
N ALA A 147 -12.27 -14.96 13.49
CA ALA A 147 -11.88 -13.56 13.65
C ALA A 147 -10.66 -13.26 12.76
N GLY A 148 -10.74 -12.20 11.94
CA GLY A 148 -9.61 -11.74 11.14
C GLY A 148 -10.06 -11.09 9.84
N TYR A 149 -9.07 -10.58 9.11
CA TYR A 149 -9.24 -9.92 7.82
C TYR A 149 -8.81 -10.82 6.65
N LYS A 150 -9.54 -10.73 5.55
CA LYS A 150 -9.05 -11.04 4.21
C LYS A 150 -8.20 -9.85 3.78
N PHE A 151 -6.91 -10.03 3.54
CA PHE A 151 -6.03 -8.96 3.02
C PHE A 151 -6.28 -8.71 1.55
N ILE A 152 -6.70 -9.73 0.82
CA ILE A 152 -7.20 -9.65 -0.56
C ILE A 152 -8.41 -10.57 -0.70
N LYS A 153 -9.34 -10.14 -1.56
CA LYS A 153 -10.43 -10.92 -2.10
C LYS A 153 -10.34 -10.83 -3.62
N PHE A 154 -9.87 -11.91 -4.25
CA PHE A 154 -9.66 -12.01 -5.70
C PHE A 154 -10.40 -13.24 -6.22
N GLU A 155 -11.45 -13.02 -7.01
CA GLU A 155 -12.37 -14.07 -7.45
C GLU A 155 -12.66 -13.95 -8.93
N GLY A 156 -13.11 -15.06 -9.51
CA GLY A 156 -13.50 -15.10 -10.90
C GLY A 156 -13.67 -16.52 -11.42
N ASP A 157 -13.46 -16.67 -12.73
CA ASP A 157 -13.50 -17.96 -13.41
C ASP A 157 -12.29 -18.13 -14.32
N TYR A 158 -11.95 -19.39 -14.61
CA TYR A 158 -10.83 -19.72 -15.48
C TYR A 158 -11.06 -20.96 -16.36
N ASP A 159 -10.28 -20.99 -17.42
CA ASP A 159 -10.19 -22.02 -18.44
C ASP A 159 -8.74 -22.52 -18.50
N ALA A 160 -8.54 -23.82 -18.28
CA ALA A 160 -7.23 -24.48 -18.32
C ALA A 160 -7.34 -25.88 -18.94
N GLY A 161 -6.87 -26.04 -20.19
CA GLY A 161 -6.98 -27.32 -20.90
C GLY A 161 -8.44 -27.80 -21.02
N THR A 162 -8.77 -28.88 -20.32
CA THR A 162 -10.13 -29.44 -20.24
C THR A 162 -11.02 -28.77 -19.19
N THR A 163 -10.44 -28.05 -18.23
CA THR A 163 -11.18 -27.25 -17.25
C THR A 163 -11.79 -26.04 -17.95
N LYS A 164 -13.10 -25.85 -17.78
CA LYS A 164 -13.86 -24.78 -18.42
C LYS A 164 -14.77 -24.07 -17.44
N ASN A 165 -14.67 -22.75 -17.40
CA ASN A 165 -15.48 -21.87 -16.56
C ASN A 165 -15.51 -22.34 -15.09
N ALA A 166 -14.36 -22.78 -14.58
CA ALA A 166 -14.24 -23.18 -13.19
C ALA A 166 -14.05 -21.93 -12.33
N PRO A 167 -14.75 -21.81 -11.19
CA PRO A 167 -14.57 -20.65 -10.32
C PRO A 167 -13.21 -20.73 -9.62
N PHE A 168 -12.63 -19.58 -9.32
CA PHE A 168 -11.52 -19.47 -8.38
C PHE A 168 -11.85 -18.47 -7.27
N LEU A 169 -11.32 -18.75 -6.08
CA LEU A 169 -11.44 -17.94 -4.87
C LEU A 169 -10.04 -17.81 -4.26
N ILE A 170 -9.46 -16.62 -4.35
CA ILE A 170 -8.16 -16.31 -3.75
C ILE A 170 -8.38 -15.23 -2.70
N HIS A 171 -8.53 -15.69 -1.47
CA HIS A 171 -8.55 -14.88 -0.28
C HIS A 171 -7.27 -15.18 0.48
N VAL A 172 -6.52 -14.16 0.88
CA VAL A 172 -5.31 -14.35 1.69
C VAL A 172 -5.43 -13.49 2.92
N GLY A 173 -5.19 -14.05 4.09
CA GLY A 173 -5.04 -13.33 5.35
C GLY A 173 -3.99 -14.00 6.21
N SER A 174 -3.64 -13.39 7.34
CA SER A 174 -2.84 -14.08 8.35
C SER A 174 -3.70 -15.11 9.10
N HIS A 175 -3.06 -16.09 9.75
CA HIS A 175 -3.70 -17.05 10.65
C HIS A 175 -2.88 -17.18 11.93
N GLY A 176 -3.33 -16.48 12.97
CA GLY A 176 -2.58 -16.29 14.20
C GLY A 176 -1.20 -15.69 13.95
N THR A 177 -0.23 -16.08 14.77
CA THR A 177 1.20 -15.70 14.62
C THR A 177 2.00 -16.72 13.81
N THR A 178 1.43 -17.88 13.51
CA THR A 178 2.12 -18.99 12.83
C THR A 178 2.18 -18.82 11.31
N LEU A 179 1.25 -18.06 10.74
CA LEU A 179 1.19 -17.77 9.31
C LEU A 179 0.89 -16.29 9.14
N ASP A 180 1.94 -15.49 8.99
CA ASP A 180 1.82 -14.05 8.81
C ASP A 180 2.04 -13.67 7.34
N ASN A 181 0.95 -13.23 6.70
CA ASN A 181 0.93 -12.86 5.29
C ASN A 181 0.97 -11.34 5.08
N TYR A 182 1.13 -10.55 6.16
CA TYR A 182 1.32 -9.12 6.05
C TYR A 182 2.63 -8.81 5.31
N LYS A 183 2.60 -7.81 4.42
CA LYS A 183 3.79 -7.36 3.69
C LYS A 183 3.92 -5.85 3.79
N THR A 184 5.15 -5.38 3.97
CA THR A 184 5.48 -3.97 3.82
C THR A 184 6.03 -3.75 2.43
N ILE A 185 5.50 -2.74 1.75
CA ILE A 185 5.86 -2.34 0.39
C ILE A 185 6.43 -0.93 0.49
N GLU A 186 7.65 -0.73 -0.01
CA GLU A 186 8.29 0.59 -0.11
C GLU A 186 8.60 0.85 -1.57
N LEU A 187 8.16 2.01 -2.08
CA LEU A 187 8.29 2.42 -3.47
C LEU A 187 8.97 3.78 -3.54
N ASP A 188 9.98 3.89 -4.39
CA ASP A 188 10.51 5.19 -4.78
C ASP A 188 9.47 5.91 -5.64
N LEU A 189 9.29 7.22 -5.43
CA LEU A 189 8.43 8.04 -6.26
C LEU A 189 9.09 8.26 -7.63
N SER A 190 8.30 8.27 -8.70
CA SER A 190 8.79 8.59 -10.05
C SER A 190 9.32 10.02 -10.14
N GLU A 191 8.67 10.93 -9.42
CA GLU A 191 9.12 12.30 -9.17
C GLU A 191 8.95 12.65 -7.68
N ASP A 192 9.94 13.35 -7.13
CA ASP A 192 9.86 13.82 -5.76
C ASP A 192 8.73 14.84 -5.60
N ILE A 193 7.89 14.68 -4.58
CA ILE A 193 6.81 15.62 -4.29
C ILE A 193 7.23 16.58 -3.17
N THR A 194 6.77 17.84 -3.22
CA THR A 194 6.99 18.83 -2.16
C THR A 194 5.66 19.34 -1.63
N VAL A 195 5.38 18.99 -0.37
CA VAL A 195 4.18 19.42 0.34
C VAL A 195 4.40 20.80 0.95
N ASN A 196 3.53 21.75 0.63
CA ASN A 196 3.51 23.11 1.17
C ASN A 196 2.16 23.78 0.85
N ASP A 197 1.15 23.62 1.72
CA ASP A 197 -0.22 24.18 1.54
C ASP A 197 -0.82 23.89 0.14
N ASN A 198 -0.63 22.67 -0.34
CA ASN A 198 -1.05 22.20 -1.65
C ASN A 198 -1.67 20.80 -1.57
N THR A 199 -2.35 20.42 -2.65
CA THR A 199 -2.83 19.05 -2.88
C THR A 199 -1.96 18.41 -3.97
N LEU A 200 -1.41 17.23 -3.68
CA LEU A 200 -0.56 16.45 -4.57
C LEU A 200 -1.15 15.07 -4.80
N ASN A 201 -0.78 14.43 -5.91
CA ASN A 201 -1.22 13.08 -6.24
C ASN A 201 -0.01 12.15 -6.38
N ILE A 202 -0.12 10.95 -5.81
CA ILE A 202 0.78 9.81 -6.07
C ILE A 202 -0.06 8.74 -6.77
N ASN A 203 0.26 8.43 -8.02
CA ASN A 203 -0.40 7.37 -8.78
C ASN A 203 0.31 6.05 -8.50
N LEU A 204 -0.44 5.08 -7.99
CA LEU A 204 0.02 3.74 -7.63
C LEU A 204 -0.62 2.74 -8.58
N ILE A 205 0.18 1.88 -9.18
CA ILE A 205 -0.28 0.77 -10.00
C ILE A 205 -0.25 -0.49 -9.16
N PHE A 206 -1.28 -1.32 -9.25
CA PHE A 206 -1.28 -2.71 -8.77
C PHE A 206 -1.47 -3.64 -9.98
N ASP A 207 -0.43 -4.36 -10.36
CA ASP A 207 -0.48 -5.32 -11.47
C ASP A 207 -0.93 -6.70 -10.97
N VAL A 208 -2.20 -7.00 -11.22
CA VAL A 208 -2.88 -8.23 -10.81
C VAL A 208 -2.26 -9.47 -11.46
N ALA A 209 -1.64 -9.34 -12.64
CA ALA A 209 -0.93 -10.46 -13.27
C ALA A 209 0.17 -11.01 -12.35
N ARG A 210 0.77 -10.15 -11.53
CA ARG A 210 1.86 -10.51 -10.62
C ARG A 210 1.43 -11.38 -9.46
N ILE A 211 0.12 -11.48 -9.15
CA ILE A 211 -0.39 -12.45 -8.18
C ILE A 211 0.01 -13.88 -8.57
N PHE A 212 -0.12 -14.21 -9.86
CA PHE A 212 0.20 -15.54 -10.40
C PHE A 212 1.69 -15.75 -10.61
N ASP A 213 2.42 -14.72 -11.01
CA ASP A 213 3.85 -14.80 -11.25
C ASP A 213 4.55 -13.45 -11.10
N ALA A 214 5.43 -13.37 -10.10
CA ALA A 214 6.28 -12.20 -9.85
C ALA A 214 7.76 -12.45 -10.16
N GLY A 215 8.12 -13.57 -10.81
CA GLY A 215 9.49 -14.03 -10.98
C GLY A 215 10.13 -14.61 -9.71
N LEU A 216 9.35 -14.75 -8.63
CA LEU A 216 9.75 -15.40 -7.39
C LEU A 216 9.28 -16.85 -7.37
N GLN A 217 7.96 -17.04 -7.42
CA GLN A 217 7.29 -18.34 -7.44
C GLN A 217 6.03 -18.22 -8.29
N SER A 218 5.90 -19.12 -9.27
CA SER A 218 4.75 -19.22 -10.14
C SER A 218 3.63 -20.04 -9.50
N PHE A 219 2.39 -19.63 -9.70
CA PHE A 219 1.18 -20.29 -9.23
C PHE A 219 0.18 -20.41 -10.39
N SER A 220 -0.53 -21.55 -10.47
CA SER A 220 -1.60 -21.77 -11.45
C SER A 220 -2.92 -22.14 -10.78
N LEU A 221 -4.02 -21.70 -11.38
CA LEU A 221 -5.37 -21.98 -10.91
C LEU A 221 -5.71 -23.46 -11.02
N GLN A 222 -5.20 -24.16 -12.04
CA GLN A 222 -5.37 -25.61 -12.20
C GLN A 222 -4.70 -26.40 -11.07
N GLU A 223 -3.64 -25.88 -10.46
CA GLU A 223 -3.00 -26.50 -9.29
C GLU A 223 -3.82 -26.26 -8.01
N LYS A 224 -4.30 -25.02 -7.80
CA LYS A 224 -5.15 -24.67 -6.66
C LYS A 224 -6.02 -23.45 -6.97
N ASP A 225 -7.33 -23.63 -7.08
CA ASP A 225 -8.28 -22.54 -7.39
C ASP A 225 -9.03 -21.99 -6.18
N ASP A 226 -9.01 -22.68 -5.03
CA ASP A 226 -9.55 -22.19 -3.76
C ASP A 226 -8.43 -22.01 -2.71
N ILE A 227 -8.04 -20.78 -2.45
CA ILE A 227 -7.00 -20.38 -1.51
C ILE A 227 -7.64 -19.39 -0.54
N GLN A 228 -7.73 -19.73 0.75
CA GLN A 228 -8.32 -18.85 1.78
C GLN A 228 -7.36 -18.61 2.96
N VAL A 229 -7.00 -19.67 3.68
CA VAL A 229 -5.94 -19.67 4.69
C VAL A 229 -4.96 -20.81 4.43
N ASP A 230 -4.74 -21.08 3.14
CA ASP A 230 -3.87 -22.15 2.70
C ASP A 230 -2.43 -21.89 3.18
N PRO A 231 -1.83 -22.78 3.99
CA PRO A 231 -0.52 -22.54 4.59
C PRO A 231 0.62 -22.61 3.57
N VAL A 232 0.37 -23.13 2.37
CA VAL A 232 1.36 -23.26 1.30
C VAL A 232 1.23 -22.10 0.32
N TYR A 233 0.05 -21.89 -0.26
CA TYR A 233 -0.12 -20.92 -1.36
C TYR A 233 -0.36 -19.49 -0.89
N ALA A 234 -0.96 -19.27 0.28
CA ALA A 234 -1.22 -17.90 0.76
C ALA A 234 0.09 -17.09 0.98
N PRO A 235 1.18 -17.67 1.55
CA PRO A 235 2.48 -16.99 1.62
C PRO A 235 3.12 -16.67 0.26
N ILE A 236 2.89 -17.53 -0.74
CA ILE A 236 3.38 -17.34 -2.11
C ILE A 236 2.71 -16.11 -2.71
N ILE A 237 1.38 -16.08 -2.68
CA ILE A 237 0.58 -14.96 -3.18
C ILE A 237 0.94 -13.66 -2.44
N ALA A 238 1.06 -13.69 -1.12
CA ALA A 238 1.47 -12.51 -0.36
C ALA A 238 2.85 -12.00 -0.80
N SER A 239 3.81 -12.90 -1.02
CA SER A 239 5.16 -12.52 -1.47
C SER A 239 5.17 -11.98 -2.89
N ASN A 240 4.37 -12.55 -3.78
CA ASN A 240 4.17 -12.05 -5.13
C ASN A 240 3.57 -10.64 -5.13
N ILE A 241 2.52 -10.42 -4.34
CA ILE A 241 1.84 -9.12 -4.17
C ILE A 241 2.79 -8.02 -3.66
N ALA A 242 3.76 -8.36 -2.80
CA ALA A 242 4.76 -7.38 -2.33
C ALA A 242 5.57 -6.75 -3.48
N THR A 243 5.59 -7.37 -4.65
CA THR A 243 6.25 -6.86 -5.87
C THR A 243 5.27 -6.33 -6.92
N ALA A 244 3.97 -6.40 -6.65
CA ALA A 244 2.91 -6.08 -7.61
C ALA A 244 2.58 -4.60 -7.69
N PHE A 245 3.09 -3.80 -6.75
CA PHE A 245 2.87 -2.37 -6.70
C PHE A 245 4.03 -1.57 -7.30
N SER A 246 3.72 -0.48 -7.99
CA SER A 246 4.69 0.50 -8.47
C SER A 246 4.10 1.90 -8.47
N VAL A 247 4.97 2.91 -8.53
CA VAL A 247 4.56 4.29 -8.82
C VAL A 247 4.60 4.50 -10.34
N GLU A 248 3.60 5.20 -10.88
CA GLU A 248 3.54 5.58 -12.31
C GLU A 248 4.51 6.70 -12.66
#